data_AF-A0A1X2GH11-F1
#
_entry.id   AF-A0A1X2GH11-F1
#
_cell.length_a   1.000
_cell.length_b   1.000
_cell.length_c   1.000
_cell.angle_alpha   90.00
_cell.angle_beta   90.00
_cell.angle_gamma   90.00
#
_symmetry.space_group_name_H-M   'P 1'
#
loop_
_entity.id
_entity.type
_entity.pdbx_description
1 polymer ?
#
loop_
_entity_poly.entity_id
_entity_poly.type
_entity_poly.pdbx_seq_one_letter_code
_entity_poly.pdbx_strand_id
1 'polypeptide(L)' 'MATRRAQNIAEAKLKRLLEYNSRLREQLDVQRITVSEASNGLISFCKSTKDPMLPSVWGPIDKKDDPFAPTNGGGCCAVM' A
#
# COMPACT_ATOMS: atom_id res chain seq x y z
N MET A 1 26.14 -30.89 32.90
CA MET A 1 25.35 -29.64 32.69
C MET A 1 25.43 -29.08 31.27
N ALA A 2 26.55 -29.18 30.55
CA ALA A 2 26.71 -28.64 29.19
C ALA A 2 25.78 -29.28 28.12
N THR A 3 25.51 -30.57 28.21
CA THR A 3 24.64 -31.33 27.28
C THR A 3 23.18 -30.85 27.29
N ARG A 4 22.64 -30.50 28.46
CA ARG A 4 21.25 -30.00 28.59
C ARG A 4 21.09 -28.62 27.95
N ARG A 5 22.11 -27.77 28.05
CA ARG A 5 22.13 -26.45 27.39
C ARG A 5 22.21 -26.60 25.86
N ALA A 6 23.01 -27.52 25.36
CA ALA A 6 23.09 -27.81 23.93
C ALA A 6 21.77 -28.38 23.38
N GLN A 7 21.09 -29.25 24.14
CA GLN A 7 19.74 -29.75 23.83
C GLN A 7 18.71 -28.63 23.77
N ASN A 8 18.67 -27.74 24.77
CA ASN A 8 17.76 -26.58 24.78
C ASN A 8 17.98 -25.65 23.56
N ILE A 9 19.25 -25.45 23.15
CA ILE A 9 19.58 -24.65 21.95
C ILE A 9 19.12 -25.37 20.68
N ALA A 10 19.27 -26.69 20.60
CA ALA A 10 18.82 -27.49 19.47
C ALA A 10 17.29 -27.44 19.32
N GLU A 11 16.54 -27.57 20.43
CA GLU A 11 15.08 -27.47 20.46
C GLU A 11 14.59 -26.07 20.04
N ALA A 12 15.23 -25.00 20.54
CA ALA A 12 14.89 -23.63 20.15
C ALA A 12 15.12 -23.37 18.65
N LYS A 13 16.22 -23.90 18.09
CA LYS A 13 16.51 -23.83 16.65
C LYS A 13 15.47 -24.62 15.84
N LEU A 14 15.12 -25.83 16.28
CA LEU A 14 14.10 -26.65 15.62
C LEU A 14 12.76 -25.94 15.59
N LYS A 15 12.32 -25.39 16.73
CA LYS A 15 11.08 -24.61 16.81
C LYS A 15 11.05 -23.45 15.81
N ARG A 16 12.15 -22.69 15.74
CA ARG A 16 12.28 -21.59 14.77
C ARG A 16 12.19 -22.06 13.32
N LEU A 17 12.79 -23.19 12.99
CA LEU A 17 12.73 -23.77 11.63
C LEU A 17 11.31 -24.23 11.29
N LEU A 18 10.59 -24.83 12.23
CA LEU A 18 9.22 -25.26 12.02
C LEU A 18 8.28 -24.08 11.82
N GLU A 19 8.42 -23.02 12.64
CA GLU A 19 7.66 -21.77 12.46
C GLU A 19 7.98 -21.09 11.13
N TYR A 20 9.25 -21.11 10.70
CA TYR A 20 9.61 -20.56 9.39
C TYR A 20 9.04 -21.40 8.25
N ASN A 21 9.07 -22.73 8.37
CA ASN A 21 8.50 -23.63 7.38
C ASN A 21 6.98 -23.47 7.27
N SER A 22 6.26 -23.29 8.38
CA SER A 22 4.82 -23.05 8.36
C SER A 22 4.50 -21.75 7.60
N ARG A 23 5.22 -20.66 7.88
CA ARG A 23 5.08 -19.38 7.15
C ARG A 23 5.37 -19.51 5.66
N LEU A 24 6.38 -20.28 5.29
CA LEU A 24 6.70 -20.52 3.87
C LEU A 24 5.61 -21.32 3.16
N ARG A 25 5.02 -22.32 3.83
CA ARG A 25 3.88 -23.07 3.29
C ARG A 25 2.66 -22.18 3.10
N GLU A 26 2.34 -21.36 4.10
CA GLU A 26 1.25 -20.36 4.00
C GLU A 26 1.48 -19.41 2.81
N GLN A 27 2.71 -18.90 2.61
CA GLN A 27 3.06 -18.05 1.48
C GLN A 27 3.00 -18.78 0.13
N LEU A 28 3.31 -20.08 0.10
CA LEU A 28 3.22 -20.89 -1.10
C LEU A 28 1.76 -21.03 -1.54
N ASP A 29 0.87 -21.29 -0.59
CA ASP A 29 -0.56 -21.54 -0.79
C ASP A 29 -1.37 -20.28 -1.15
N VAL A 30 -0.77 -19.08 -1.08
CA VAL A 30 -1.42 -17.84 -1.54
C VAL A 30 -1.80 -17.96 -3.02
N GLN A 31 -3.09 -17.80 -3.30
CA GLN A 31 -3.59 -17.75 -4.68
C GLN A 31 -3.01 -16.54 -5.40
N ARG A 32 -2.43 -16.77 -6.58
CA ARG A 32 -1.84 -15.74 -7.43
C ARG A 32 -2.62 -15.63 -8.73
N ILE A 33 -2.75 -14.42 -9.23
CA ILE A 33 -3.24 -14.13 -10.58
C ILE A 33 -2.07 -13.88 -11.52
N THR A 34 -2.32 -13.93 -12.83
CA THR A 34 -1.27 -13.62 -13.81
C THR A 34 -0.93 -12.13 -13.76
N VAL A 35 0.32 -11.80 -14.10
CA VAL A 35 0.77 -10.41 -14.13
C VAL A 35 -0.06 -9.59 -15.14
N SER A 36 -0.38 -10.17 -16.30
CA SER A 36 -1.22 -9.53 -17.31
C SER A 36 -2.60 -9.15 -16.78
N GLU A 37 -3.24 -10.04 -16.02
CA GLU A 37 -4.54 -9.79 -15.39
C GLU A 37 -4.43 -8.71 -14.30
N ALA A 38 -3.42 -8.78 -13.43
CA ALA A 38 -3.17 -7.78 -12.41
C ALA A 38 -2.94 -6.38 -13.02
N SER A 39 -2.13 -6.30 -14.08
CA SER A 39 -1.86 -5.05 -14.80
C SER A 39 -3.13 -4.49 -15.44
N ASN A 40 -3.98 -5.34 -16.03
CA ASN A 40 -5.26 -4.90 -16.57
C ASN A 40 -6.19 -4.32 -15.49
N GLY A 41 -6.21 -4.93 -14.30
CA GLY A 41 -6.96 -4.42 -13.14
C GLY A 41 -6.46 -3.05 -12.64
N LEU A 42 -5.14 -2.84 -12.63
CA LEU A 42 -4.57 -1.53 -12.30
C LEU A 42 -4.94 -0.49 -13.35
N ILE A 43 -4.80 -0.83 -14.64
CA ILE A 43 -5.14 0.07 -15.74
C ILE A 43 -6.63 0.44 -15.72
N SER A 44 -7.53 -0.52 -15.49
CA SER A 44 -8.96 -0.24 -15.42
C SER A 44 -9.29 0.71 -14.27
N PHE A 45 -8.73 0.48 -13.09
CA PHE A 45 -8.92 1.34 -11.93
C PHE A 45 -8.41 2.78 -12.19
N CYS A 46 -7.20 2.91 -12.73
CA CYS A 46 -6.63 4.22 -13.07
C CYS A 46 -7.40 4.95 -14.18
N LYS A 47 -8.15 4.23 -15.04
CA LYS A 47 -9.00 4.84 -16.08
C LYS A 47 -10.41 5.16 -15.61
N SER A 48 -10.91 4.52 -14.56
CA SER A 48 -12.25 4.76 -14.03
C SER A 48 -12.27 5.81 -12.93
N THR A 49 -11.19 5.90 -12.16
CA THR A 49 -11.09 6.76 -10.98
C THR A 49 -10.44 8.08 -11.35
N LYS A 50 -11.23 9.17 -11.33
CA LYS A 50 -10.73 10.51 -11.62
C LYS A 50 -9.71 10.96 -10.56
N ASP A 51 -8.53 11.38 -11.00
CA ASP A 51 -7.50 11.96 -10.15
C ASP A 51 -7.40 13.49 -10.39
N PRO A 52 -7.78 14.33 -9.41
CA PRO A 52 -7.66 15.78 -9.52
C PRO A 52 -6.20 16.25 -9.68
N MET A 53 -5.23 15.51 -9.13
CA MET A 53 -3.80 15.87 -9.17
C MET A 53 -3.14 15.59 -10.51
N LEU A 54 -3.85 14.99 -11.47
CA LEU A 54 -3.34 14.71 -12.81
C LEU A 54 -4.15 15.42 -13.92
N PRO A 55 -4.04 16.75 -14.06
CA PRO A 55 -4.82 17.52 -15.02
C PRO A 55 -4.57 17.18 -16.48
N SER A 56 -3.40 16.60 -16.80
CA SER A 56 -3.05 16.19 -18.17
C SER A 56 -3.94 15.07 -18.71
N VAL A 57 -4.50 14.24 -17.82
CA VAL A 57 -5.36 13.11 -18.18
C VAL A 57 -6.83 13.43 -17.87
N TRP A 58 -7.10 14.09 -16.73
CA TRP A 58 -8.46 14.30 -16.23
C TRP A 58 -9.02 15.71 -16.43
N GLY A 59 -8.22 16.61 -16.98
CA GLY A 59 -8.56 18.02 -17.16
C GLY A 59 -8.35 18.86 -15.88
N PRO A 60 -8.39 20.19 -16.00
CA PRO A 60 -8.26 21.09 -14.86
C PRO A 60 -9.44 20.91 -13.88
N ILE A 61 -9.16 21.02 -12.59
CA ILE A 61 -10.19 21.05 -11.54
C ILE A 61 -10.88 22.41 -11.59
N ASP A 62 -12.21 22.46 -11.53
CA ASP A 62 -12.93 23.72 -11.38
C ASP A 62 -12.70 24.27 -9.97
N LYS A 63 -12.60 25.60 -9.83
CA LYS A 63 -12.34 26.26 -8.54
C LYS A 63 -13.44 26.00 -7.50
N LYS A 64 -14.61 25.54 -7.94
CA LYS A 64 -15.74 25.16 -7.09
C LYS A 64 -15.55 23.78 -6.46
N ASP A 65 -14.82 22.90 -7.13
CA ASP A 65 -14.58 21.52 -6.72
C ASP A 65 -13.26 21.36 -5.95
N ASP A 66 -12.45 22.41 -5.89
CA ASP A 66 -11.21 22.48 -5.11
C ASP A 66 -11.47 23.14 -3.73
N PRO A 67 -11.45 22.38 -2.63
CA PRO A 67 -11.65 22.91 -1.28
C PRO A 67 -10.57 23.91 -0.83
N PHE A 68 -9.44 23.95 -1.52
CA PHE A 68 -8.32 24.84 -1.24
C PHE A 68 -8.24 26.02 -2.21
N ALA A 69 -9.17 26.13 -3.16
CA ALA A 69 -9.20 27.27 -4.06
C ALA A 69 -9.39 28.57 -3.25
N PRO A 70 -8.63 29.64 -3.56
CA PRO A 70 -8.81 30.92 -2.90
C PRO A 70 -10.24 31.39 -3.17
N THR A 71 -10.97 31.69 -2.09
CA THR A 71 -12.31 32.28 -2.24
C THR A 71 -12.10 33.65 -2.88
N ASN A 72 -12.57 33.84 -4.10
CA ASN A 72 -12.65 35.17 -4.70
C ASN A 72 -13.82 35.93 -4.06
N GLY A 73 -13.78 36.10 -2.74
CA GLY A 73 -14.61 36.98 -1.94
C GLY A 73 -13.75 38.16 -1.50
N GLY A 74 -14.07 39.34 -2.03
CA GLY A 74 -13.27 40.55 -1.90
C GLY A 74 -12.94 40.96 -0.47
N GLY A 75 -11.76 41.59 -0.36
CA GLY A 75 -11.30 42.50 0.69
C GLY A 75 -12.04 42.52 2.02
N CYS A 76 -11.43 41.90 3.03
CA CYS A 76 -11.54 42.40 4.39
C CYS A 76 -10.24 42.04 5.12
N CYS A 77 -9.51 43.07 5.56
CA CYS A 77 -8.26 43.01 6.33
C CYS A 77 -6.96 42.85 5.52
N ALA A 78 -6.45 43.98 5.00
CA ALA A 78 -5.00 44.17 4.92
C ALA A 78 -4.49 44.47 6.34
N VAL A 79 -3.52 43.69 6.83
CA VAL A 79 -2.76 44.02 8.03
C VAL A 79 -1.41 44.54 7.56
N MET A 80 -1.13 45.81 7.89
CA MET A 80 0.20 46.43 7.78
C MET A 80 1.18 45.75 8.73
#